data_AF-A0A3R0C705-F1
#
_entry.id   AF-A0A3R0C705-F1
#
_cell.length_a   1.000
_cell.length_b   1.000
_cell.length_c   1.000
_cell.angle_alpha   90.00
_cell.angle_beta   90.00
_cell.angle_gamma   90.00
#
_symmetry.space_group_name_H-M   'P 1'
#
loop_
_entity.id
_entity.type
_entity.pdbx_description
1 polymer ?
#
loop_
_entity_poly.entity_id
_entity_poly.type
_entity_poly.pdbx_seq_one_letter_code
_entity_poly.pdbx_strand_id
1 'polypeptide(L)' 'MKKDELRDLHHEIKKINRMLNLVKKRLNEGRYRDAEDHMRGETVMLGNLANKLHDLIEQQDSNV' A
#
# COMPACT_ATOMS: atom_id res chain seq x y z
N MET A 1 -0.01 17.79 6.95
CA MET A 1 1.01 16.77 6.62
C MET A 1 2.32 17.43 6.19
N LYS A 2 3.45 16.91 6.67
CA LYS A 2 4.80 17.33 6.31
C LYS A 2 5.22 16.72 4.97
N LYS A 3 6.16 17.38 4.27
CA LYS A 3 6.67 16.95 2.96
C LYS A 3 7.26 15.54 2.98
N ASP A 4 7.96 15.18 4.06
CA ASP A 4 8.55 13.85 4.20
C ASP A 4 7.49 12.75 4.36
N GLU A 5 6.41 13.02 5.11
CA GLU A 5 5.29 12.08 5.26
C GLU A 5 4.61 11.80 3.92
N LEU A 6 4.41 12.86 3.11
CA LEU A 6 3.85 12.73 1.77
C LEU A 6 4.77 11.93 0.83
N ARG A 7 6.09 12.14 0.92
CA ARG A 7 7.07 11.38 0.13
C ARG A 7 7.03 9.91 0.48
N ASP A 8 6.94 9.58 1.77
CA ASP A 8 6.89 8.21 2.25
C ASP A 8 5.60 7.51 1.80
N LEU A 9 4.45 8.18 1.92
CA LEU A 9 3.17 7.66 1.40
C LEU A 9 3.26 7.35 -0.10
N HIS A 10 3.83 8.27 -0.89
CA HIS A 10 3.98 8.07 -2.33
C HIS A 10 4.93 6.91 -2.66
N HIS A 11 5.97 6.72 -1.85
CA HIS A 11 6.89 5.58 -1.98
C HIS A 11 6.17 4.24 -1.75
N GLU A 12 5.40 4.13 -0.68
CA GLU A 12 4.66 2.90 -0.35
C GLU A 12 3.59 2.58 -1.40
N ILE A 13 2.82 3.57 -1.88
CA ILE A 13 1.86 3.38 -2.98
C ILE A 13 2.57 2.84 -4.24
N LYS A 14 3.74 3.38 -4.58
CA LYS A 14 4.50 2.94 -5.74
C LYS A 14 5.00 1.51 -5.59
N LYS A 15 5.37 1.10 -4.37
CA LYS A 15 5.79 -0.26 -4.06
C LYS A 15 4.62 -1.24 -4.23
N ILE A 16 3.46 -0.94 -3.66
CA ILE A 16 2.24 -1.76 -3.79
C ILE A 16 1.84 -1.91 -5.26
N ASN A 17 1.86 -0.82 -6.04
CA ASN A 17 1.57 -0.88 -7.47
C ASN A 17 2.51 -1.80 -8.26
N ARG A 18 3.80 -1.85 -7.91
CA ARG A 18 4.75 -2.79 -8.54
C ARG A 18 4.39 -4.24 -8.22
N MET A 19 3.96 -4.50 -6.99
CA MET A 19 3.58 -5.83 -6.55
C MET A 19 2.26 -6.29 -7.19
N LEU A 20 1.28 -5.40 -7.35
CA LEU A 20 0.05 -5.70 -8.09
C LEU A 20 0.32 -6.04 -9.57
N ASN A 21 1.31 -5.40 -10.18
CA ASN A 21 1.75 -5.78 -11.54
C ASN A 21 2.38 -7.19 -11.56
N LEU A 22 3.10 -7.58 -10.51
CA LEU A 22 3.62 -8.95 -10.37
C LEU A 22 2.48 -9.95 -10.20
N VAL A 23 1.49 -9.66 -9.36
CA VAL A 23 0.28 -10.48 -9.19
C VAL A 23 -0.39 -10.69 -10.54
N LYS A 24 -0.63 -9.61 -11.30
CA LYS A 24 -1.21 -9.69 -12.64
C LYS A 24 -0.42 -10.61 -13.57
N LYS A 25 0.92 -10.52 -13.55
CA LYS A 25 1.79 -11.42 -14.32
C LYS A 25 1.61 -12.88 -13.88
N ARG A 26 1.57 -13.15 -12.57
CA ARG A 26 1.37 -14.52 -12.04
C ARG A 26 0.01 -15.11 -12.41
N LEU A 27 -1.05 -14.31 -12.39
CA LEU A 27 -2.37 -14.73 -12.86
C LEU A 27 -2.32 -15.16 -14.34
N ASN A 28 -1.66 -14.37 -15.19
CA ASN A 28 -1.51 -14.70 -16.61
C ASN A 28 -0.65 -15.96 -16.85
N GLU A 29 0.27 -16.28 -15.94
CA GLU A 29 1.10 -17.50 -15.98
C GLU A 29 0.39 -18.73 -15.38
N GLY A 30 -0.85 -18.60 -14.91
CA GLY A 30 -1.58 -19.67 -14.22
C GLY A 30 -1.07 -19.97 -12.80
N ARG A 31 -0.20 -19.11 -12.25
CA ARG A 31 0.40 -19.24 -10.91
C ARG A 31 -0.54 -18.66 -9.83
N TYR A 32 -1.73 -19.24 -9.70
CA TYR A 32 -2.80 -18.67 -8.87
C TYR A 32 -2.48 -18.63 -7.37
N ARG A 33 -1.85 -19.68 -6.81
CA ARG A 33 -1.48 -19.70 -5.39
C ARG A 33 -0.48 -18.60 -5.05
N ASP A 34 0.55 -18.43 -5.88
CA ASP A 34 1.52 -17.35 -5.70
C ASP A 34 0.85 -15.98 -5.83
N ALA A 35 -0.05 -15.80 -6.80
CA ALA A 35 -0.80 -14.57 -6.96
C ALA A 35 -1.65 -14.26 -5.72
N GLU A 36 -2.32 -15.27 -5.16
CA GLU A 36 -3.12 -15.13 -3.93
C GLU A 36 -2.25 -14.73 -2.73
N ASP A 37 -1.13 -15.41 -2.51
CA ASP A 37 -0.22 -15.11 -1.40
C ASP A 37 0.31 -13.67 -1.49
N HIS A 38 0.65 -13.22 -2.70
CA HIS A 38 1.05 -11.84 -2.93
C HIS A 38 -0.09 -10.85 -2.66
N MET A 39 -1.32 -11.11 -3.15
CA MET A 39 -2.45 -10.23 -2.89
C MET A 39 -2.79 -10.10 -1.40
N ARG A 40 -2.68 -11.19 -0.62
CA ARG A 40 -2.86 -11.15 0.83
C ARG A 40 -1.84 -10.23 1.49
N GLY A 41 -0.57 -10.31 1.09
CA GLY A 41 0.48 -9.41 1.56
C GLY A 41 0.19 -7.94 1.22
N GLU A 42 -0.18 -7.66 -0.04
CA GLU A 42 -0.51 -6.30 -0.47
C GLU A 42 -1.73 -5.72 0.24
N THR A 43 -2.72 -6.56 0.57
CA THR A 43 -3.91 -6.13 1.33
C THR A 43 -3.53 -5.65 2.72
N VAL A 44 -2.62 -6.34 3.40
CA VAL A 44 -2.08 -5.91 4.71
C VAL A 44 -1.33 -4.60 4.58
N MET A 45 -0.50 -4.44 3.55
CA MET A 45 0.24 -3.20 3.30
C MET A 45 -0.68 -2.01 3.03
N LEU A 46 -1.73 -2.20 2.22
CA LEU A 46 -2.75 -1.18 1.96
C LEU A 46 -3.50 -0.78 3.24
N GLY A 47 -3.87 -1.75 4.08
CA GLY A 47 -4.49 -1.47 5.37
C GLY A 47 -3.60 -0.63 6.29
N ASN A 48 -2.32 -0.99 6.39
CA ASN A 48 -1.34 -0.21 7.17
C ASN A 48 -1.16 1.21 6.62
N LEU A 49 -1.16 1.36 5.30
CA LEU A 49 -1.06 2.67 4.65
C LEU A 49 -2.29 3.53 4.91
N ALA A 50 -3.49 2.94 4.88
CA ALA A 50 -4.74 3.61 5.19
C ALA A 50 -4.77 4.09 6.65
N ASN A 51 -4.34 3.25 7.60
CA ASN A 51 -4.22 3.63 9.01
C ASN A 51 -3.24 4.79 9.19
N LYS A 52 -2.05 4.71 8.57
CA LYS A 52 -1.07 5.81 8.63
C LYS A 52 -1.63 7.11 8.06
N LEU A 53 -2.39 7.04 6.96
CA LEU A 53 -3.03 8.23 6.39
C LEU A 53 -4.08 8.81 7.34
N HIS A 54 -4.88 7.95 7.98
CA HIS A 54 -5.86 8.36 8.98
C HIS A 54 -5.20 9.05 10.16
N ASP A 55 -4.16 8.45 10.76
CA ASP A 55 -3.41 9.03 11.88
C ASP A 55 -2.83 10.41 11.52
N LEU A 56 -2.31 10.57 10.30
CA LEU A 56 -1.76 11.85 9.82
C LEU A 56 -2.83 12.93 9.66
N ILE A 57 -4.06 12.55 9.32
CA ILE A 57 -5.20 13.47 9.23
C ILE A 57 -5.66 13.85 10.64
N GLU A 58 -5.84 12.89 11.55
CA GLU A 58 -6.27 13.14 12.92
C GLU A 58 -5.28 14.00 13.71
N GLN A 59 -3.97 13.76 13.53
CA GLN A 59 -2.91 14.61 14.10
C GLN A 59 -2.94 16.04 13.56
N GLN A 60 -3.38 16.23 12.31
CA GLN A 60 -3.52 17.56 11.74
C GLN A 60 -4.73 18.29 12.32
N ASP A 61 -5.86 17.60 12.48
CA ASP A 61 -7.08 18.17 13.05
C ASP A 61 -6.96 18.44 14.56
N SER A 62 -6.21 17.62 15.30
CA SER A 62 -5.98 17.78 16.75
C SER A 62 -4.96 18.88 17.10
N ASN A 63 -4.23 19.39 16.11
CA ASN A 63 -3.27 20.50 16.26
C ASN A 63 -3.86 21.85 15.81
N VAL A 64 -5.18 21.94 15.67
CA VAL A 64 -5.95 23.17 15.37
C VAL A 64 -6.64 23.67 16.62
#